data_AF-A0A838RHP8-F1
#
_entry.id   AF-A0A838RHP8-F1
#
_cell.length_a   1.000
_cell.length_b   1.000
_cell.length_c   1.000
_cell.angle_alpha   90.00
_cell.angle_beta   90.00
_cell.angle_gamma   90.00
#
_symmetry.space_group_name_H-M   'P 1'
#
loop_
_entity.id
_entity.type
_entity.pdbx_description
1 polymer ?
#
loop_
_entity_poly.entity_id
_entity_poly.type
_entity_poly.pdbx_seq_one_letter_code
_entity_poly.pdbx_strand_id
1 'polypeptide(L)'
;MNCLRHALHLRPEFAEAQNNLGNVLLDQGNLDDAMECFQQATHLQSDFAEAHINLGAALHKQGRIEEALASFEEALQIQSDNRALRIKIATLLPVIYRSVEELQQWRTRLVAQVEALLRDNITLDPLKENIQSNFLLAYQGLDDREIQEKIARLYLPIREVAPRLVDPSQRKIRIGFLSRYFKNHTIGHLNRGLIATLSRDDFEVTVLSLGYHEDEGNQFIREHADRYLELPAHLQTASQSIAELGLDILFFTDIGMEPLSYALASVRLAPVQCVTWGHPVTTGLPAVDYFLSSALMEDEVAAAHYSETLVRLNSLTTYYYPPSLPSVLK
;
A
#
# COMPACT_ATOMS: atom_id res chain seq x y z
N MET A 1 23.13 -15.23 0.42
CA MET A 1 24.11 -14.70 1.41
C MET A 1 25.50 -15.31 1.25
N ASN A 2 25.69 -16.64 1.37
CA ASN A 2 27.03 -17.28 1.30
C ASN A 2 27.77 -16.99 -0.02
N CYS A 3 27.09 -17.04 -1.16
CA CYS A 3 27.69 -16.71 -2.45
C CYS A 3 28.13 -15.24 -2.54
N LEU A 4 27.36 -14.31 -1.97
CA LEU A 4 27.69 -12.89 -1.93
C LEU A 4 28.92 -12.63 -1.05
N ARG A 5 28.96 -13.23 0.15
CA ARG A 5 30.13 -13.16 1.03
C ARG A 5 31.38 -13.76 0.38
N HIS A 6 31.25 -14.86 -0.35
CA HIS A 6 32.36 -15.44 -1.10
C HIS A 6 32.81 -14.54 -2.25
N ALA A 7 31.88 -13.94 -3.00
CA ALA A 7 32.20 -12.96 -4.04
C ALA A 7 32.97 -11.76 -3.48
N LEU A 8 32.56 -11.24 -2.31
CA LEU A 8 33.25 -10.15 -1.62
C LEU A 8 34.60 -10.57 -1.04
N HIS A 9 34.78 -11.84 -0.66
CA HIS A 9 36.10 -12.36 -0.29
C HIS A 9 37.07 -12.40 -1.47
N LEU A 10 36.60 -12.81 -2.65
CA LEU A 10 37.39 -12.84 -3.88
C LEU A 10 37.63 -11.45 -4.47
N ARG A 11 36.65 -10.55 -4.35
CA ARG A 11 36.69 -9.17 -4.83
C ARG A 11 35.99 -8.24 -3.81
N PRO A 12 36.74 -7.68 -2.84
CA PRO A 12 36.18 -6.78 -1.83
C PRO A 12 35.54 -5.50 -2.39
N GLU A 13 35.99 -5.06 -3.57
CA GLU A 13 35.53 -3.84 -4.23
C GLU A 13 34.31 -4.07 -5.16
N PHE A 14 33.59 -5.18 -5.02
CA PHE A 14 32.44 -5.50 -5.87
C PHE A 14 31.15 -4.83 -5.37
N ALA A 15 30.90 -3.61 -5.84
CA ALA A 15 29.77 -2.77 -5.39
C ALA A 15 28.40 -3.45 -5.53
N GLU A 16 28.13 -4.16 -6.63
CA GLU A 16 26.86 -4.87 -6.83
C GLU A 16 26.69 -6.04 -5.84
N ALA A 17 27.77 -6.73 -5.49
CA ALA A 17 27.71 -7.78 -4.46
C ALA A 17 27.45 -7.20 -3.07
N GLN A 18 28.00 -6.01 -2.76
CA GLN A 18 27.68 -5.28 -1.53
C GLN A 18 26.20 -4.88 -1.49
N ASN A 19 25.70 -4.23 -2.55
CA ASN A 19 24.29 -3.84 -2.64
C ASN A 19 23.34 -5.04 -2.50
N ASN A 20 23.62 -6.15 -3.19
CA ASN A 20 22.81 -7.35 -3.10
C ASN A 20 22.88 -8.01 -1.71
N LEU A 21 24.02 -7.92 -1.01
CA LEU A 21 24.13 -8.39 0.37
C LEU A 21 23.28 -7.52 1.29
N GLY A 22 23.28 -6.20 1.09
CA GLY A 22 22.41 -5.26 1.79
C GLY A 22 20.93 -5.60 1.64
N ASN A 23 20.48 -5.89 0.42
CA ASN A 23 19.08 -6.32 0.18
C ASN A 23 18.73 -7.60 0.94
N VAL A 24 19.60 -8.61 0.92
CA VAL A 24 19.37 -9.87 1.67
C VAL A 24 19.32 -9.62 3.19
N LEU A 25 20.16 -8.72 3.72
CA LEU A 25 20.15 -8.36 5.13
C LEU A 25 18.88 -7.59 5.52
N LEU A 26 18.42 -6.69 4.64
CA LEU A 26 17.18 -5.95 4.83
C LEU A 26 15.97 -6.89 4.89
N ASP A 27 15.91 -7.88 4.01
CA ASP A 27 14.87 -8.93 4.01
C ASP A 27 14.90 -9.79 5.28
N GLN A 28 16.07 -9.94 5.90
CA GLN A 28 16.24 -10.62 7.20
C GLN A 28 15.92 -9.73 8.40
N GLY A 29 15.64 -8.44 8.19
CA GLY A 29 15.39 -7.48 9.26
C GLY A 29 16.67 -6.88 9.87
N ASN A 30 17.85 -7.18 9.35
CA ASN A 30 19.13 -6.64 9.79
C ASN A 30 19.39 -5.29 9.13
N LEU A 31 18.63 -4.27 9.58
CA LEU A 31 18.61 -2.94 8.95
C LEU A 31 19.98 -2.24 9.00
N ASP A 32 20.66 -2.27 10.15
CA ASP A 32 21.94 -1.57 10.32
C ASP A 32 23.03 -2.16 9.41
N ASP A 33 23.17 -3.49 9.39
CA ASP A 33 24.11 -4.18 8.51
C ASP A 33 23.80 -3.93 7.02
N ALA A 34 22.51 -3.86 6.66
CA ALA A 34 22.10 -3.55 5.30
C ALA A 34 22.55 -2.14 4.88
N MET A 35 22.39 -1.16 5.77
CA MET A 35 22.84 0.21 5.53
C MET A 35 24.35 0.30 5.33
N GLU A 36 25.15 -0.40 6.15
CA GLU A 36 26.60 -0.44 5.96
C GLU A 36 26.98 -1.01 4.58
N CYS A 37 26.30 -2.07 4.14
CA CYS A 37 26.51 -2.64 2.81
C CYS A 37 26.18 -1.64 1.69
N PHE A 38 25.06 -0.92 1.80
CA PHE A 38 24.70 0.09 0.80
C PHE A 38 25.67 1.28 0.81
N GLN A 39 26.10 1.75 1.98
CA GLN A 39 27.13 2.80 2.09
C GLN A 39 28.44 2.36 1.44
N GLN A 40 28.90 1.15 1.70
CA GLN A 40 30.09 0.59 1.04
C GLN A 40 29.91 0.52 -0.48
N ALA A 41 28.74 0.10 -0.98
CA ALA A 41 28.46 0.09 -2.40
C ALA A 41 28.55 1.49 -3.03
N THR A 42 27.98 2.52 -2.37
CA THR A 42 28.08 3.92 -2.86
C THR A 42 29.51 4.48 -2.80
N HIS A 43 30.33 4.05 -1.84
CA HIS A 43 31.74 4.47 -1.75
C HIS A 43 32.61 3.79 -2.80
N LEU A 44 32.37 2.50 -3.07
CA LEU A 44 33.07 1.75 -4.12
C LEU A 44 32.71 2.26 -5.51
N GLN A 45 31.44 2.65 -5.70
CA GLN A 45 30.93 3.15 -6.97
C GLN A 45 29.96 4.32 -6.74
N SER A 46 30.48 5.53 -6.86
CA SER A 46 29.71 6.76 -6.60
C SER A 46 28.53 6.98 -7.55
N ASP A 47 28.59 6.45 -8.79
CA ASP A 47 27.53 6.54 -9.79
C ASP A 47 26.55 5.36 -9.76
N PHE A 48 26.55 4.57 -8.67
CA PHE A 48 25.65 3.44 -8.51
C PHE A 48 24.27 3.86 -7.95
N ALA A 49 23.39 4.36 -8.83
CA ALA A 49 22.08 4.88 -8.43
C ALA A 49 21.23 3.90 -7.59
N GLU A 50 21.24 2.61 -7.91
CA GLU A 50 20.50 1.59 -7.15
C GLU A 50 20.95 1.51 -5.68
N ALA A 51 22.26 1.60 -5.42
CA ALA A 51 22.78 1.58 -4.06
C ALA A 51 22.38 2.82 -3.26
N HIS A 52 22.36 3.99 -3.91
CA HIS A 52 21.83 5.23 -3.31
C HIS A 52 20.33 5.14 -3.01
N ILE A 53 19.53 4.54 -3.91
CA ILE A 53 18.09 4.30 -3.67
C ILE A 53 17.88 3.34 -2.49
N ASN A 54 18.66 2.27 -2.40
CA ASN A 54 18.53 1.30 -1.31
C ASN A 54 19.00 1.89 0.03
N LEU A 55 20.10 2.66 0.02
CA LEU A 55 20.56 3.42 1.18
C LEU A 55 19.49 4.40 1.68
N GLY A 56 18.91 5.20 0.77
CA GLY A 56 17.85 6.14 1.13
C GLY A 56 16.61 5.45 1.71
N ALA A 57 16.23 4.29 1.18
CA ALA A 57 15.11 3.51 1.71
C ALA A 57 15.40 2.97 3.12
N ALA A 58 16.62 2.48 3.37
CA ALA A 58 17.03 1.98 4.67
C ALA A 58 17.13 3.12 5.72
N LEU A 59 17.71 4.26 5.34
CA LEU A 59 17.76 5.48 6.16
C LEU A 59 16.35 5.97 6.54
N HIS A 60 15.42 5.98 5.58
CA HIS A 60 14.03 6.36 5.82
C HIS A 60 13.36 5.45 6.86
N LYS A 61 13.58 4.14 6.75
CA LYS A 61 13.09 3.15 7.71
C LYS A 61 13.69 3.33 9.11
N GLN A 62 14.91 3.84 9.22
CA GLN A 62 15.55 4.21 10.50
C GLN A 62 15.10 5.59 11.02
N GLY A 63 14.25 6.32 10.30
CA GLY A 63 13.79 7.65 10.67
C GLY A 63 14.77 8.79 10.35
N ARG A 64 15.87 8.51 9.62
CA ARG A 64 16.89 9.49 9.22
C ARG A 64 16.48 10.16 7.91
N ILE A 65 15.44 10.97 7.98
CA ILE A 65 14.73 11.50 6.80
C ILE A 65 15.59 12.43 5.93
N GLU A 66 16.41 13.28 6.53
CA GLU A 66 17.25 14.23 5.79
C GLU A 66 18.35 13.49 5.01
N GLU A 67 18.94 12.46 5.61
CA GLU A 67 19.95 11.63 4.94
C GLU A 67 19.32 10.76 3.85
N ALA A 68 18.11 10.23 4.10
CA ALA A 68 17.35 9.51 3.09
C ALA A 68 17.07 10.37 1.86
N LEU A 69 16.64 11.62 2.08
CA LEU A 69 16.41 12.59 1.02
C LEU A 69 17.69 12.84 0.22
N ALA A 70 18.82 13.10 0.90
CA ALA A 70 20.11 13.30 0.24
C ALA A 70 20.52 12.10 -0.63
N SER A 71 20.39 10.87 -0.13
CA SER A 71 20.69 9.67 -0.93
C SER A 71 19.77 9.54 -2.15
N PHE A 72 18.49 9.86 -2.04
CA PHE A 72 17.60 9.86 -3.21
C PHE A 72 17.95 10.97 -4.20
N GLU A 73 18.37 12.14 -3.74
CA GLU A 73 18.83 13.24 -4.61
C GLU A 73 20.11 12.87 -5.36
N GLU A 74 21.08 12.20 -4.73
CA GLU A 74 22.26 11.64 -5.41
C GLU A 74 21.87 10.63 -6.49
N ALA A 75 20.98 9.68 -6.18
CA ALA A 75 20.45 8.76 -7.17
C ALA A 75 19.76 9.47 -8.34
N LEU A 76 19.03 10.56 -8.07
CA LEU A 76 18.34 11.35 -9.09
C LEU A 76 19.32 12.14 -9.96
N GLN A 77 20.44 12.62 -9.40
CA GLN A 77 21.49 13.26 -10.21
C GLN A 77 22.10 12.28 -11.22
N ILE A 78 22.28 11.02 -10.83
CA ILE A 78 22.77 9.95 -11.71
C ILE A 78 21.71 9.58 -12.75
N GLN A 79 20.45 9.47 -12.35
CA GLN A 79 19.31 9.10 -13.21
C GLN A 79 18.28 10.24 -13.31
N SER A 80 18.68 11.34 -13.95
CA SER A 80 17.89 12.59 -13.99
C SER A 80 16.48 12.49 -14.59
N ASP A 81 16.21 11.44 -15.38
CA ASP A 81 14.92 11.15 -16.00
C ASP A 81 14.07 10.14 -15.20
N ASN A 82 14.53 9.66 -14.04
CA ASN A 82 13.82 8.68 -13.22
C ASN A 82 12.59 9.30 -12.54
N ARG A 83 11.45 9.22 -13.23
CA ARG A 83 10.14 9.71 -12.75
C ARG A 83 9.69 9.08 -11.44
N ALA A 84 9.97 7.78 -11.24
CA ALA A 84 9.57 7.08 -10.03
C ALA A 84 10.34 7.61 -8.81
N LEU A 85 11.62 7.90 -8.98
CA LEU A 85 12.44 8.52 -7.94
C LEU A 85 12.02 9.97 -7.67
N ARG A 86 11.66 10.75 -8.70
CA ARG A 86 11.09 12.10 -8.51
C ARG A 86 9.82 12.08 -7.67
N ILE A 87 8.91 11.14 -7.93
CA ILE A 87 7.69 10.97 -7.13
C ILE A 87 8.04 10.53 -5.71
N LYS A 88 8.93 9.55 -5.51
CA LYS A 88 9.41 9.12 -4.20
C LYS A 88 9.95 10.28 -3.36
N ILE A 89 10.76 11.15 -3.95
CA ILE A 89 11.31 12.34 -3.30
C ILE A 89 10.22 13.34 -2.94
N ALA A 90 9.27 13.57 -3.85
CA ALA A 90 8.17 14.50 -3.64
C ALA A 90 7.24 14.05 -2.50
N THR A 91 6.96 12.74 -2.42
CA THR A 91 6.04 12.14 -1.43
C THR A 91 6.73 11.68 -0.15
N LEU A 92 8.04 11.88 -0.02
CA LEU A 92 8.82 11.52 1.15
C LEU A 92 8.36 12.30 2.40
N LEU A 93 8.04 11.57 3.47
CA LEU A 93 7.58 12.10 4.75
C LEU A 93 8.34 11.45 5.92
N PRO A 94 8.63 12.18 7.01
CA PRO A 94 9.16 11.61 8.24
C PRO A 94 8.25 10.52 8.83
N VAL A 95 8.87 9.48 9.40
CA VAL A 95 8.14 8.45 10.16
C VAL A 95 7.66 8.98 11.51
N ILE A 96 8.46 9.85 12.14
CA ILE A 96 8.18 10.49 13.43
C ILE A 96 8.52 11.97 13.29
N TYR A 97 7.64 12.84 13.76
CA TYR A 97 7.87 14.29 13.81
C TYR A 97 8.32 14.69 15.22
N ARG A 98 9.29 15.60 15.30
CA ARG A 98 9.79 16.19 16.55
C ARG A 98 8.87 17.29 17.05
N SER A 99 8.11 17.93 16.16
CA SER A 99 7.17 18.99 16.49
C SER A 99 6.06 19.12 15.44
N VAL A 100 4.97 19.81 15.81
CA VAL A 100 3.91 20.20 14.87
C VAL A 100 4.46 21.13 13.79
N GLU A 101 5.43 21.98 14.12
CA GLU A 101 6.06 22.88 13.15
C GLU A 101 6.82 22.10 12.06
N GLU A 102 7.60 21.09 12.44
CA GLU A 102 8.27 20.20 11.49
C GLU A 102 7.26 19.49 10.60
N LEU A 103 6.14 19.02 11.16
CA LEU A 103 5.05 18.42 10.38
C LEU A 103 4.53 19.38 9.32
N GLN A 104 4.25 20.63 9.69
CA GLN A 104 3.75 21.64 8.74
C GLN A 104 4.78 21.98 7.66
N GLN A 105 6.08 22.00 7.99
CA GLN A 105 7.14 22.20 7.01
C GLN A 105 7.19 21.07 5.97
N TRP A 106 7.17 19.82 6.43
CA TRP A 106 7.15 18.65 5.54
C TRP A 106 5.87 18.55 4.72
N ARG A 107 4.73 18.92 5.29
CA ARG A 107 3.46 18.96 4.56
C ARG A 107 3.46 20.05 3.48
N THR A 108 4.00 21.23 3.79
CA THR A 108 4.20 22.31 2.81
C THR A 108 5.11 21.84 1.66
N ARG A 109 6.22 21.16 1.99
CA ARG A 109 7.12 20.56 0.99
C ARG A 109 6.39 19.55 0.12
N LEU A 110 5.65 18.61 0.71
CA LEU A 110 4.88 17.59 0.00
C LEU A 110 3.95 18.22 -1.04
N VAL A 111 3.11 19.17 -0.61
CA VAL A 111 2.16 19.85 -1.49
C VAL A 111 2.88 20.55 -2.64
N ALA A 112 3.91 21.35 -2.33
CA ALA A 112 4.65 22.11 -3.33
C ALA A 112 5.34 21.20 -4.38
N GLN A 113 5.92 20.08 -3.94
CA GLN A 113 6.62 19.12 -4.81
C GLN A 113 5.64 18.34 -5.68
N VAL A 114 4.54 17.83 -5.11
CA VAL A 114 3.49 17.14 -5.88
C VAL A 114 2.89 18.06 -6.94
N GLU A 115 2.61 19.32 -6.59
CA GLU A 115 2.13 20.31 -7.56
C GLU A 115 3.15 20.62 -8.65
N ALA A 116 4.45 20.66 -8.33
CA ALA A 116 5.50 20.83 -9.32
C ALA A 116 5.52 19.66 -10.32
N LEU A 117 5.43 18.42 -9.82
CA LEU A 117 5.36 17.24 -10.69
C LEU A 117 4.13 17.26 -11.60
N LEU A 118 2.97 17.68 -11.10
CA LEU A 118 1.76 17.83 -11.91
C LEU A 118 1.91 18.91 -12.98
N ARG A 119 2.52 20.06 -12.65
CA ARG A 119 2.81 21.12 -13.64
C ARG A 119 3.77 20.64 -14.73
N ASP A 120 4.75 19.82 -14.36
CA ASP A 120 5.73 19.24 -15.28
C ASP A 120 5.17 18.03 -16.06
N ASN A 121 3.91 17.64 -15.85
CA ASN A 121 3.29 16.44 -16.40
C ASN A 121 4.07 15.14 -16.11
N ILE A 122 4.63 15.04 -14.90
CA ILE A 122 5.39 13.87 -14.46
C ILE A 122 4.44 12.87 -13.81
N THR A 123 4.33 11.72 -14.47
CA THR A 123 3.40 10.68 -14.09
C THR A 123 3.98 9.30 -14.35
N LEU A 124 3.49 8.29 -13.63
CA LEU A 124 3.84 6.87 -13.79
C LEU A 124 2.66 6.07 -14.30
N ASP A 125 2.95 5.08 -15.14
CA ASP A 125 1.97 4.05 -15.52
C ASP A 125 2.10 2.87 -14.54
N PRO A 126 1.12 2.63 -13.64
CA PRO A 126 1.21 1.58 -12.64
C PRO A 126 1.27 0.16 -13.24
N LEU A 127 1.01 0.01 -14.56
CA LEU A 127 1.19 -1.27 -15.27
C LEU A 127 2.63 -1.53 -15.71
N LYS A 128 3.46 -0.49 -15.73
CA LYS A 128 4.85 -0.56 -16.21
C LYS A 128 5.85 -0.28 -15.09
N GLU A 129 5.44 0.49 -14.10
CA GLU A 129 6.32 1.07 -13.09
C GLU A 129 5.74 0.80 -11.70
N ASN A 130 6.62 0.51 -10.74
CA ASN A 130 6.21 0.35 -9.34
C ASN A 130 5.78 1.70 -8.77
N ILE A 131 4.59 1.72 -8.16
CA ILE A 131 4.09 2.89 -7.45
C ILE A 131 4.37 2.80 -5.95
N GLN A 132 4.14 3.90 -5.24
CA GLN A 132 4.29 3.96 -3.80
C GLN A 132 2.96 4.30 -3.12
N SER A 133 2.82 3.86 -1.87
CA SER A 133 1.69 4.22 -1.04
C SER A 133 2.01 5.44 -0.17
N ASN A 134 0.97 6.18 0.20
CA ASN A 134 1.10 7.37 1.06
C ASN A 134 0.80 7.03 2.52
N PHE A 135 1.37 5.93 3.01
CA PHE A 135 1.03 5.34 4.30
C PHE A 135 1.13 6.33 5.47
N LEU A 136 2.16 7.19 5.46
CA LEU A 136 2.49 8.09 6.58
C LEU A 136 1.57 9.32 6.70
N LEU A 137 0.79 9.67 5.67
CA LEU A 137 -0.11 10.84 5.72
C LEU A 137 -1.17 10.70 6.83
N ALA A 138 -1.71 9.50 6.97
CA ALA A 138 -2.74 9.15 7.97
C ALA A 138 -2.36 9.48 9.42
N TYR A 139 -1.07 9.59 9.72
CA TYR A 139 -0.58 9.85 11.08
C TYR A 139 -0.44 11.34 11.40
N GLN A 140 -0.84 12.22 10.48
CA GLN A 140 -0.75 13.67 10.67
C GLN A 140 -2.02 14.28 11.28
N GLY A 141 -3.16 13.57 11.20
CA GLY A 141 -4.44 14.03 11.77
C GLY A 141 -4.98 15.30 11.10
N LEU A 142 -4.75 15.45 9.79
CA LEU A 142 -5.16 16.60 8.99
C LEU A 142 -6.02 16.13 7.81
N ASP A 143 -6.78 17.06 7.20
CA ASP A 143 -7.52 16.76 5.97
C ASP A 143 -6.56 16.48 4.81
N ASP A 144 -6.55 15.23 4.35
CA ASP A 144 -5.68 14.71 3.31
C ASP A 144 -6.36 14.65 1.93
N ARG A 145 -7.63 15.04 1.80
CA ARG A 145 -8.38 14.86 0.55
C ARG A 145 -7.72 15.49 -0.66
N GLU A 146 -7.43 16.78 -0.59
CA GLU A 146 -6.88 17.51 -1.74
C GLU A 146 -5.51 16.95 -2.15
N ILE A 147 -4.65 16.62 -1.17
CA ILE A 147 -3.32 16.09 -1.46
C ILE A 147 -3.38 14.65 -1.98
N GLN A 148 -4.28 13.80 -1.48
CA GLN A 148 -4.48 12.45 -1.99
C GLN A 148 -5.01 12.47 -3.44
N GLU A 149 -5.97 13.34 -3.77
CA GLU A 149 -6.44 13.53 -5.15
C GLU A 149 -5.33 14.04 -6.09
N LYS A 150 -4.42 14.89 -5.59
CA LYS A 150 -3.23 15.32 -6.34
C LYS A 150 -2.24 14.17 -6.55
N ILE A 151 -1.95 13.36 -5.52
CA ILE A 151 -1.04 12.22 -5.64
C ILE A 151 -1.63 11.14 -6.55
N ALA A 152 -2.92 10.85 -6.46
CA ALA A 152 -3.62 9.92 -7.35
C ALA A 152 -3.40 10.26 -8.83
N ARG A 153 -3.39 11.55 -9.18
CA ARG A 153 -3.14 12.02 -10.56
C ARG A 153 -1.71 11.83 -11.05
N LEU A 154 -0.73 11.60 -10.16
CA LEU A 154 0.63 11.23 -10.56
C LEU A 154 0.69 9.81 -11.15
N TYR A 155 -0.36 9.00 -10.98
CA TYR A 155 -0.45 7.64 -11.48
C TYR A 155 -1.47 7.59 -12.64
N LEU A 156 -1.01 7.67 -13.89
CA LEU A 156 -1.81 7.80 -15.13
C LEU A 156 -2.17 6.46 -15.79
N PRO A 157 -3.23 6.46 -16.62
CA PRO A 157 -4.61 6.71 -16.26
C PRO A 157 -5.33 5.40 -15.92
N ILE A 158 -6.36 5.52 -15.10
CA ILE A 158 -7.33 4.48 -14.73
C ILE A 158 -7.86 3.81 -15.99
N ARG A 159 -7.53 2.53 -16.20
CA ARG A 159 -8.08 1.74 -17.30
C ARG A 159 -9.43 1.17 -16.87
N GLU A 160 -10.48 1.51 -17.60
CA GLU A 160 -11.78 0.86 -17.46
C GLU A 160 -11.69 -0.58 -17.97
N VAL A 161 -11.97 -1.54 -17.10
CA VAL A 161 -12.53 -2.83 -17.54
C VAL A 161 -13.99 -2.78 -17.08
N ALA A 162 -14.81 -1.93 -17.70
CA ALA A 162 -16.18 -1.65 -17.26
C ALA A 162 -17.00 -2.95 -17.12
N PRO A 163 -17.15 -3.51 -15.89
CA PRO A 163 -17.92 -4.71 -15.71
C PRO A 163 -19.38 -4.30 -15.71
N ARG A 164 -20.23 -5.09 -16.37
CA ARG A 164 -21.67 -4.78 -16.45
C ARG A 164 -22.30 -5.03 -15.08
N LEU A 165 -22.95 -4.01 -14.49
CA LEU A 165 -23.85 -4.21 -13.36
C LEU A 165 -24.91 -5.24 -13.74
N VAL A 166 -24.89 -6.39 -13.06
CA VAL A 166 -25.99 -7.36 -13.13
C VAL A 166 -27.01 -6.96 -12.07
N ASP A 167 -28.28 -7.03 -12.42
CA ASP A 167 -29.37 -6.77 -11.48
C ASP A 167 -29.26 -7.71 -10.26
N PRO A 168 -29.06 -7.18 -9.03
CA PRO A 168 -28.94 -7.99 -7.81
C PRO A 168 -30.16 -8.86 -7.51
N SER A 169 -31.31 -8.57 -8.12
CA SER A 169 -32.52 -9.40 -7.94
C SER A 169 -32.46 -10.74 -8.68
N GLN A 170 -31.52 -10.91 -9.62
CA GLN A 170 -31.43 -12.10 -10.48
C GLN A 170 -30.52 -13.20 -9.93
N ARG A 171 -29.61 -12.86 -9.00
CA ARG A 171 -28.66 -13.78 -8.36
C ARG A 171 -28.09 -13.16 -7.09
N LYS A 172 -27.44 -13.97 -6.25
CA LYS A 172 -26.61 -13.49 -5.14
C LYS A 172 -25.59 -12.46 -5.62
N ILE A 173 -25.35 -11.44 -4.81
CA ILE A 173 -24.34 -10.41 -5.04
C ILE A 173 -22.96 -11.04 -4.87
N ARG A 174 -22.10 -10.91 -5.87
CA ARG A 174 -20.71 -11.39 -5.81
C ARG A 174 -19.84 -10.31 -5.21
N ILE A 175 -19.30 -10.56 -4.03
CA ILE A 175 -18.41 -9.65 -3.34
C ILE A 175 -17.00 -10.26 -3.23
N GLY A 176 -16.00 -9.47 -3.62
CA GLY A 176 -14.59 -9.79 -3.44
C GLY A 176 -14.01 -8.99 -2.27
N PHE A 177 -13.41 -9.65 -1.30
CA PHE A 177 -12.58 -9.01 -0.27
C PHE A 177 -11.13 -9.08 -0.71
N LEU A 178 -10.40 -7.95 -0.74
CA LEU A 178 -9.00 -7.90 -1.18
C LEU A 178 -8.09 -7.35 -0.10
N SER A 179 -7.00 -8.07 0.17
CA SER A 179 -5.91 -7.62 1.07
C SER A 179 -4.65 -8.47 0.92
N ARG A 180 -3.48 -7.89 1.22
CA ARG A 180 -2.25 -8.66 1.49
C ARG A 180 -2.23 -9.28 2.88
N TYR A 181 -3.07 -8.78 3.77
CA TYR A 181 -2.99 -9.03 5.20
C TYR A 181 -4.11 -9.93 5.73
N PHE A 182 -4.77 -10.71 4.87
CA PHE A 182 -5.67 -11.80 5.28
C PHE A 182 -4.90 -12.99 5.84
N LYS A 183 -4.28 -12.75 7.00
CA LYS A 183 -3.38 -13.63 7.74
C LYS A 183 -3.41 -13.24 9.22
N ASN A 184 -2.50 -13.75 10.06
CA ASN A 184 -2.30 -13.29 11.44
C ASN A 184 -1.73 -11.86 11.48
N HIS A 185 -2.59 -10.91 11.16
CA HIS A 185 -2.34 -9.49 11.05
C HIS A 185 -3.61 -8.73 11.45
N THR A 186 -3.47 -7.47 11.89
CA THR A 186 -4.58 -6.62 12.33
C THR A 186 -5.75 -6.62 11.34
N ILE A 187 -5.49 -6.40 10.04
CA ILE A 187 -6.51 -6.42 8.98
C ILE A 187 -7.24 -7.77 8.90
N GLY A 188 -6.51 -8.89 8.94
CA GLY A 188 -7.10 -10.23 8.98
C GLY A 188 -7.99 -10.42 10.20
N HIS A 189 -7.53 -10.03 11.39
CA HIS A 189 -8.32 -10.15 12.62
C HIS A 189 -9.59 -9.29 12.63
N LEU A 190 -9.55 -8.09 12.05
CA LEU A 190 -10.69 -7.18 11.99
C LEU A 190 -11.74 -7.57 10.94
N ASN A 191 -11.34 -8.29 9.88
CA ASN A 191 -12.23 -8.61 8.75
C ASN A 191 -12.64 -10.08 8.68
N ARG A 192 -11.92 -11.02 9.31
CA ARG A 192 -12.24 -12.46 9.23
C ARG A 192 -13.64 -12.79 9.71
N GLY A 193 -14.14 -12.10 10.74
CA GLY A 193 -15.51 -12.29 11.23
C GLY A 193 -16.55 -11.79 10.23
N LEU A 194 -16.28 -10.70 9.53
CA LEU A 194 -17.16 -10.15 8.51
C LEU A 194 -17.28 -11.13 7.34
N ILE A 195 -16.15 -11.64 6.84
CA ILE A 195 -16.12 -12.65 5.79
C ILE A 195 -16.90 -13.91 6.19
N ALA A 196 -16.72 -14.38 7.43
CA ALA A 196 -17.35 -15.60 7.92
C ALA A 196 -18.86 -15.47 8.18
N THR A 197 -19.34 -14.29 8.53
CA THR A 197 -20.74 -14.09 8.98
C THR A 197 -21.62 -13.38 7.95
N LEU A 198 -21.04 -12.87 6.85
CA LEU A 198 -21.82 -12.23 5.79
C LEU A 198 -22.86 -13.21 5.22
N SER A 199 -24.12 -12.76 5.10
CA SER A 199 -25.25 -13.57 4.66
C SER A 199 -24.96 -14.30 3.35
N ARG A 200 -24.86 -15.63 3.39
CA ARG A 200 -24.71 -16.44 2.18
C ARG A 200 -26.02 -16.62 1.42
N ASP A 201 -27.14 -16.14 1.94
CA ASP A 201 -28.39 -16.07 1.18
C ASP A 201 -28.37 -14.91 0.18
N ASP A 202 -27.70 -13.82 0.55
CA ASP A 202 -27.60 -12.60 -0.26
C ASP A 202 -26.29 -12.51 -1.05
N PHE A 203 -25.19 -13.07 -0.53
CA PHE A 203 -23.84 -12.89 -1.09
C PHE A 203 -23.14 -14.21 -1.47
N GLU A 204 -22.38 -14.16 -2.57
CA GLU A 204 -21.29 -15.09 -2.90
C GLU A 204 -19.96 -14.39 -2.58
N VAL A 205 -19.18 -14.95 -1.66
CA VAL A 205 -18.01 -14.30 -1.06
C VAL A 205 -16.72 -14.90 -1.59
N THR A 206 -15.97 -14.10 -2.33
CA THR A 206 -14.61 -14.42 -2.77
C THR A 206 -13.59 -13.65 -1.94
N VAL A 207 -12.53 -14.32 -1.50
CA VAL A 207 -11.36 -13.68 -0.90
C VAL A 207 -10.21 -13.68 -1.89
N LEU A 208 -9.60 -12.50 -2.06
CA LEU A 208 -8.50 -12.22 -2.97
C LEU A 208 -7.26 -11.85 -2.16
N SER A 209 -6.28 -12.75 -2.12
CA SER A 209 -5.04 -12.56 -1.36
C SER A 209 -3.91 -12.08 -2.24
N LEU A 210 -3.22 -11.03 -1.81
CA LEU A 210 -1.95 -10.63 -2.41
C LEU A 210 -0.81 -11.42 -1.75
N GLY A 211 -0.27 -12.40 -2.47
CA GLY A 211 0.78 -13.30 -1.99
C GLY A 211 0.29 -14.51 -1.21
N TYR A 212 1.21 -15.43 -0.98
CA TYR A 212 1.01 -16.67 -0.22
C TYR A 212 1.14 -16.41 1.28
N HIS A 213 0.21 -16.98 2.04
CA HIS A 213 0.23 -16.96 3.50
C HIS A 213 -0.18 -18.34 4.02
N GLU A 214 0.46 -18.78 5.10
CA GLU A 214 0.21 -20.05 5.75
C GLU A 214 0.24 -19.84 7.26
N ASP A 215 -0.89 -19.41 7.82
CA ASP A 215 -1.10 -19.27 9.25
C ASP A 215 -2.57 -19.48 9.61
N GLU A 216 -2.86 -19.57 10.92
CA GLU A 216 -4.22 -19.83 11.43
C GLU A 216 -5.24 -18.79 10.99
N GLY A 217 -4.84 -17.51 10.91
CA GLY A 217 -5.71 -16.42 10.48
C GLY A 217 -6.11 -16.57 9.01
N ASN A 218 -5.14 -16.92 8.16
CA ASN A 218 -5.38 -17.21 6.76
C ASN A 218 -6.22 -18.46 6.56
N GLN A 219 -5.93 -19.54 7.28
CA GLN A 219 -6.69 -20.79 7.22
C GLN A 219 -8.16 -20.56 7.56
N PHE A 220 -8.45 -19.83 8.66
CA PHE A 220 -9.81 -19.48 9.03
C PHE A 220 -10.54 -18.75 7.89
N ILE A 221 -9.89 -17.77 7.25
CA ILE A 221 -10.49 -17.02 6.16
C ILE A 221 -10.77 -17.93 4.94
N ARG A 222 -9.84 -18.83 4.59
CA ARG A 222 -10.03 -19.80 3.50
C ARG A 222 -11.21 -20.73 3.73
N GLU A 223 -11.37 -21.25 4.94
CA GLU A 223 -12.44 -22.18 5.31
C GLU A 223 -13.83 -21.54 5.28
N HIS A 224 -13.91 -20.22 5.45
CA HIS A 224 -15.18 -19.49 5.52
C HIS A 224 -15.53 -18.72 4.24
N ALA A 225 -14.60 -18.55 3.30
CA ALA A 225 -14.90 -17.95 2.00
C ALA A 225 -15.51 -19.00 1.06
N ASP A 226 -16.44 -18.59 0.18
CA ASP A 226 -16.96 -19.51 -0.84
C ASP A 226 -15.89 -19.82 -1.89
N ARG A 227 -15.01 -18.84 -2.13
CA ARG A 227 -13.85 -18.94 -3.02
C ARG A 227 -12.66 -18.20 -2.41
N TYR A 228 -11.47 -18.75 -2.59
CA TYR A 228 -10.23 -18.08 -2.22
C TYR A 228 -9.26 -18.12 -3.40
N LEU A 229 -8.69 -16.98 -3.77
CA LEU A 229 -7.75 -16.85 -4.87
C LEU A 229 -6.51 -16.09 -4.43
N GLU A 230 -5.33 -16.66 -4.72
CA GLU A 230 -4.06 -15.95 -4.64
C GLU A 230 -3.83 -15.23 -5.96
N LEU A 231 -3.69 -13.91 -5.88
CA LEU A 231 -3.50 -13.09 -7.07
C LEU A 231 -2.02 -13.07 -7.49
N PRO A 232 -1.73 -13.04 -8.80
CA PRO A 232 -0.41 -12.75 -9.31
C PRO A 232 0.17 -11.43 -8.77
N ALA A 233 1.50 -11.35 -8.67
CA ALA A 233 2.18 -10.16 -8.13
C ALA A 233 2.21 -8.94 -9.09
N HIS A 234 1.72 -9.10 -10.33
CA HIS A 234 1.73 -8.03 -11.33
C HIS A 234 0.31 -7.50 -11.59
N LEU A 235 0.19 -6.17 -11.63
CA LEU A 235 -1.10 -5.45 -11.76
C LEU A 235 -1.95 -5.95 -12.93
N GLN A 236 -1.36 -6.09 -14.12
CA GLN A 236 -2.08 -6.48 -15.33
C GLN A 236 -2.71 -7.87 -15.19
N THR A 237 -1.94 -8.86 -14.73
CA THR A 237 -2.39 -10.24 -14.57
C THR A 237 -3.37 -10.37 -13.40
N ALA A 238 -3.13 -9.66 -12.30
CA ALA A 238 -4.07 -9.63 -11.17
C ALA A 238 -5.41 -9.02 -11.57
N SER A 239 -5.38 -7.91 -12.32
CA SER A 239 -6.58 -7.26 -12.85
C SER A 239 -7.41 -8.19 -13.74
N GLN A 240 -6.75 -8.96 -14.61
CA GLN A 240 -7.40 -9.97 -15.45
C GLN A 240 -8.07 -11.07 -14.61
N SER A 241 -7.34 -11.64 -13.65
CA SER A 241 -7.89 -12.65 -12.75
C SER A 241 -9.10 -12.16 -11.96
N ILE A 242 -9.10 -10.89 -11.53
CA ILE A 242 -10.26 -10.29 -10.83
C ILE A 242 -11.43 -10.09 -11.79
N ALA A 243 -11.19 -9.58 -13.00
CA ALA A 243 -12.23 -9.33 -13.98
C ALA A 243 -12.98 -10.61 -14.39
N GLU A 244 -12.28 -11.75 -14.49
CA GLU A 244 -12.85 -13.07 -14.80
C GLU A 244 -13.85 -13.57 -13.75
N LEU A 245 -13.79 -13.06 -12.52
CA LEU A 245 -14.73 -13.43 -11.45
C LEU A 245 -16.11 -12.80 -11.65
N GLY A 246 -16.20 -11.68 -12.39
CA GLY A 246 -17.44 -10.94 -12.57
C GLY A 246 -18.05 -10.51 -11.24
N LEU A 247 -17.24 -9.89 -10.38
CA LEU A 247 -17.65 -9.35 -9.09
C LEU A 247 -18.60 -8.15 -9.29
N ASP A 248 -19.60 -8.04 -8.43
CA ASP A 248 -20.48 -6.87 -8.35
C ASP A 248 -19.88 -5.81 -7.42
N ILE A 249 -19.22 -6.26 -6.35
CA ILE A 249 -18.55 -5.42 -5.35
C ILE A 249 -17.11 -5.90 -5.17
N LEU A 250 -16.14 -4.99 -5.24
CA LEU A 250 -14.76 -5.22 -4.81
C LEU A 250 -14.47 -4.35 -3.58
N PHE A 251 -14.23 -5.01 -2.46
CA PHE A 251 -14.02 -4.38 -1.17
C PHE A 251 -12.56 -4.52 -0.73
N PHE A 252 -11.86 -3.39 -0.70
CA PHE A 252 -10.47 -3.30 -0.27
C PHE A 252 -10.40 -2.96 1.20
N THR A 253 -9.58 -3.66 1.97
CA THR A 253 -9.59 -3.52 3.43
C THR A 253 -8.39 -2.76 3.99
N ASP A 254 -7.47 -2.29 3.15
CA ASP A 254 -6.12 -1.86 3.54
C ASP A 254 -5.39 -0.94 2.51
N ILE A 255 -6.14 -0.15 1.73
CA ILE A 255 -5.54 0.73 0.70
C ILE A 255 -4.62 1.76 1.32
N GLY A 256 -3.34 1.75 0.93
CA GLY A 256 -2.32 2.65 1.48
C GLY A 256 -1.21 1.91 2.24
N MET A 257 -1.41 0.65 2.59
CA MET A 257 -0.39 -0.18 3.25
C MET A 257 0.46 -0.98 2.25
N GLU A 258 -0.11 -1.35 1.10
CA GLU A 258 0.52 -2.24 0.13
C GLU A 258 0.41 -1.66 -1.29
N PRO A 259 1.52 -1.52 -2.03
CA PRO A 259 1.51 -0.83 -3.33
C PRO A 259 0.62 -1.45 -4.41
N LEU A 260 0.55 -2.78 -4.50
CA LEU A 260 -0.26 -3.48 -5.50
C LEU A 260 -1.76 -3.36 -5.19
N SER A 261 -2.17 -3.37 -3.92
CA SER A 261 -3.56 -3.12 -3.50
C SER A 261 -4.00 -1.71 -3.91
N TYR A 262 -3.16 -0.70 -3.68
CA TYR A 262 -3.41 0.68 -4.10
C TYR A 262 -3.47 0.77 -5.63
N ALA A 263 -2.55 0.09 -6.34
CA ALA A 263 -2.56 0.03 -7.80
C ALA A 263 -3.86 -0.61 -8.33
N LEU A 264 -4.30 -1.72 -7.73
CA LEU A 264 -5.55 -2.38 -8.09
C LEU A 264 -6.79 -1.51 -7.82
N ALA A 265 -6.82 -0.78 -6.70
CA ALA A 265 -7.89 0.16 -6.41
C ALA A 265 -7.96 1.33 -7.40
N SER A 266 -6.85 1.66 -8.07
CA SER A 266 -6.82 2.64 -9.15
C SER A 266 -7.41 2.13 -10.46
N VAL A 267 -7.70 0.82 -10.59
CA VAL A 267 -8.31 0.21 -11.77
C VAL A 267 -9.78 -0.09 -11.49
N ARG A 268 -10.67 0.12 -12.47
CA ARG A 268 -12.08 -0.24 -12.34
C ARG A 268 -12.26 -1.74 -12.63
N LEU A 269 -12.32 -2.54 -11.57
CA LEU A 269 -12.37 -4.02 -11.59
C LEU A 269 -13.74 -4.60 -11.20
N ALA A 270 -14.54 -3.84 -10.46
CA ALA A 270 -15.94 -4.14 -10.17
C ALA A 270 -16.80 -2.88 -10.41
N PRO A 271 -18.10 -3.02 -10.68
CA PRO A 271 -18.97 -1.87 -10.84
C PRO A 271 -19.11 -1.03 -9.57
N VAL A 272 -19.00 -1.67 -8.39
CA VAL A 272 -18.87 -0.99 -7.11
C VAL A 272 -17.51 -1.35 -6.51
N GLN A 273 -16.70 -0.33 -6.23
CA GLN A 273 -15.46 -0.48 -5.47
C GLN A 273 -15.55 0.33 -4.20
N CYS A 274 -15.17 -0.29 -3.09
CA CYS A 274 -15.22 0.39 -1.81
C CYS A 274 -14.06 0.01 -0.89
N VAL A 275 -13.79 0.91 0.05
CA VAL A 275 -12.69 0.81 1.01
C VAL A 275 -13.22 0.94 2.44
N THR A 276 -12.40 0.61 3.44
CA THR A 276 -12.70 0.88 4.85
C THR A 276 -11.42 1.21 5.63
N TRP A 277 -11.56 1.40 6.94
CA TRP A 277 -10.59 1.90 7.92
C TRP A 277 -9.22 1.19 8.05
N GLY A 278 -8.88 0.19 7.23
CA GLY A 278 -7.54 -0.38 7.30
C GLY A 278 -6.43 0.63 7.04
N HIS A 279 -6.73 1.70 6.31
CA HIS A 279 -5.97 2.95 6.34
C HIS A 279 -6.95 4.11 6.56
N PRO A 280 -6.76 4.94 7.60
CA PRO A 280 -7.81 5.82 8.12
C PRO A 280 -7.90 7.18 7.39
N VAL A 281 -7.64 7.20 6.09
CA VAL A 281 -7.74 8.41 5.25
C VAL A 281 -8.30 8.08 3.88
N THR A 282 -8.85 9.07 3.20
CA THR A 282 -9.31 8.96 1.82
C THR A 282 -8.21 8.48 0.89
N THR A 283 -8.59 7.72 -0.13
CA THR A 283 -7.66 7.24 -1.16
C THR A 283 -7.31 8.30 -2.20
N GLY A 284 -8.22 9.25 -2.43
CA GLY A 284 -8.13 10.20 -3.54
C GLY A 284 -8.32 9.57 -4.93
N LEU A 285 -8.68 8.28 -5.01
CA LEU A 285 -8.76 7.52 -6.25
C LEU A 285 -10.16 7.62 -6.88
N PRO A 286 -10.31 8.15 -8.10
CA PRO A 286 -11.60 8.22 -8.80
C PRO A 286 -12.27 6.85 -9.10
N ALA A 287 -11.50 5.76 -9.01
CA ALA A 287 -12.01 4.41 -9.20
C ALA A 287 -12.64 3.81 -7.94
N VAL A 288 -12.56 4.47 -6.79
CA VAL A 288 -13.15 4.01 -5.53
C VAL A 288 -14.41 4.82 -5.25
N ASP A 289 -15.55 4.15 -5.12
CA ASP A 289 -16.86 4.82 -5.05
C ASP A 289 -17.25 5.18 -3.61
N TYR A 290 -16.99 4.26 -2.67
CA TYR A 290 -17.44 4.39 -1.29
C TYR A 290 -16.34 4.15 -0.26
N PHE A 291 -16.35 4.96 0.78
CA PHE A 291 -15.62 4.70 2.02
C PHE A 291 -16.61 4.21 3.08
N LEU A 292 -16.52 2.94 3.47
CA LEU A 292 -17.37 2.36 4.51
C LEU A 292 -16.77 2.65 5.88
N SER A 293 -17.55 3.33 6.70
CA SER A 293 -17.25 3.69 8.07
C SER A 293 -18.47 3.50 8.99
N SER A 294 -18.44 4.08 10.18
CA SER A 294 -19.49 4.00 11.18
C SER A 294 -19.87 5.38 11.69
N ALA A 295 -21.15 5.58 11.99
CA ALA A 295 -21.62 6.76 12.72
C ALA A 295 -21.04 6.86 14.15
N LEU A 296 -20.40 5.79 14.65
CA LEU A 296 -19.64 5.79 15.91
C LEU A 296 -18.22 6.37 15.77
N MET A 297 -17.70 6.47 14.55
CA MET A 297 -16.34 6.92 14.25
C MET A 297 -16.32 8.26 13.52
N GLU A 298 -17.36 8.54 12.72
CA GLU A 298 -17.47 9.74 11.90
C GLU A 298 -18.47 10.74 12.48
N ASP A 299 -18.11 12.01 12.46
CA ASP A 299 -19.05 13.10 12.73
C ASP A 299 -19.84 13.51 11.48
N GLU A 300 -20.57 14.63 11.55
CA GLU A 300 -21.36 15.15 10.44
C GLU A 300 -20.53 15.85 9.36
N VAL A 301 -19.31 16.31 9.68
CA VAL A 301 -18.46 17.06 8.75
C VAL A 301 -17.43 16.16 8.06
N ALA A 302 -17.19 14.95 8.59
CA ALA A 302 -16.22 13.98 8.08
C ALA A 302 -16.34 13.71 6.57
N ALA A 303 -17.55 13.73 6.01
CA ALA A 303 -17.78 13.52 4.58
C ALA A 303 -17.00 14.49 3.68
N ALA A 304 -16.65 15.69 4.18
CA ALA A 304 -15.83 16.65 3.44
C ALA A 304 -14.40 16.15 3.20
N HIS A 305 -13.86 15.32 4.09
CA HIS A 305 -12.49 14.80 4.06
C HIS A 305 -12.33 13.54 3.18
N TYR A 306 -13.40 13.08 2.53
CA TYR A 306 -13.36 11.92 1.63
C TYR A 306 -13.61 12.32 0.18
N SER A 307 -12.77 11.81 -0.71
CA SER A 307 -13.02 11.83 -2.16
C SER A 307 -14.13 10.84 -2.55
N GLU A 308 -14.23 9.74 -1.82
CA GLU A 308 -15.28 8.73 -1.93
C GLU A 308 -16.58 9.20 -1.27
N THR A 309 -17.70 8.55 -1.62
CA THR A 309 -18.95 8.73 -0.86
C THR A 309 -18.83 8.03 0.49
N LEU A 310 -18.82 8.79 1.58
CA LEU A 310 -18.77 8.25 2.94
C LEU A 310 -20.10 7.56 3.31
N VAL A 311 -20.03 6.25 3.57
CA VAL A 311 -21.16 5.45 4.07
C VAL A 311 -20.97 5.18 5.56
N ARG A 312 -21.87 5.72 6.38
CA ARG A 312 -21.84 5.59 7.85
C ARG A 312 -22.81 4.51 8.31
N LEU A 313 -22.30 3.33 8.62
CA LEU A 313 -23.11 2.25 9.20
C LEU A 313 -23.45 2.54 10.67
N ASN A 314 -24.55 1.95 11.16
CA ASN A 314 -24.93 2.05 12.56
C ASN A 314 -24.04 1.18 13.49
N SER A 315 -23.27 0.25 12.92
CA SER A 315 -22.30 -0.60 13.60
C SER A 315 -20.88 -0.27 13.15
N LEU A 316 -19.88 -0.85 13.81
CA LEU A 316 -18.51 -0.84 13.30
C LEU A 316 -18.43 -1.62 11.97
N THR A 317 -17.46 -1.27 11.14
CA THR A 317 -17.17 -1.94 9.85
C THR A 317 -16.28 -3.18 10.00
N THR A 318 -16.00 -3.57 11.24
CA THR A 318 -15.12 -4.68 11.59
C THR A 318 -15.85 -5.69 12.46
N TYR A 319 -15.50 -6.97 12.32
CA TYR A 319 -15.93 -8.03 13.21
C TYR A 319 -14.69 -8.69 13.81
N TYR A 320 -14.39 -8.30 15.05
CA TYR A 320 -13.26 -8.83 15.80
C TYR A 320 -13.71 -9.95 16.74
N TYR A 321 -13.03 -11.11 16.66
CA TYR A 321 -13.15 -12.16 17.67
C TYR A 321 -12.18 -11.85 18.81
N PRO A 322 -12.66 -11.59 20.04
CA PRO A 322 -11.79 -11.36 21.18
C PRO A 322 -10.82 -12.54 21.37
N PRO A 323 -9.54 -12.29 21.68
CA PRO A 323 -8.60 -13.34 21.94
C PRO A 323 -9.03 -14.06 23.22
N SER A 324 -8.79 -15.37 23.28
CA SER A 324 -8.99 -16.09 24.51
C SER A 324 -7.98 -15.57 25.55
N LEU A 325 -8.50 -15.10 26.69
CA LEU A 325 -7.63 -14.73 27.80
C LEU A 325 -6.82 -15.97 28.24
N PRO A 326 -5.50 -15.84 28.46
CA PRO A 326 -4.71 -16.88 29.12
C PRO A 326 -5.39 -17.32 30.41
N SER A 327 -5.29 -18.61 30.77
CA SER A 327 -5.94 -19.14 31.98
C SER A 327 -5.55 -18.42 33.27
N VAL A 328 -4.38 -17.77 33.30
CA VAL A 328 -3.91 -16.96 34.44
C VAL A 328 -4.59 -15.58 34.54
N LEU A 329 -5.24 -15.13 33.46
CA LEU A 329 -5.96 -13.85 33.38
C LEU A 329 -7.49 -14.02 33.32
N LYS A 330 -7.99 -15.26 33.42
CA LYS A 330 -9.41 -15.60 33.51
C LYS A 330 -9.83 -15.73 34.96
#